data_AF-A0A7J7IX32-F1
#
_entry.id   AF-A0A7J7IX32-F1
#
_cell.length_a   1.000
_cell.length_b   1.000
_cell.length_c   1.000
_cell.angle_alpha   90.00
_cell.angle_beta   90.00
_cell.angle_gamma   90.00
#
_symmetry.space_group_name_H-M   'P 1'
#
loop_
_entity.id
_entity.type
_entity.pdbx_description
1 polymer ?
#
loop_
_entity_poly.entity_id
_entity_poly.type
_entity_poly.pdbx_seq_one_letter_code
_entity_poly.pdbx_strand_id
1 'polypeptide(L)'
;MAFLIDESQKKTTKKDWLDLAQFLKEHHLVCQLNAGTSLGAIKVNNVLPWETVDADILLHPDNITAFEKLESTITQNGYRYNTVKFGYYHIHTAHWTVEVFADSLQTPASAGVTPTRIEFDGQLLETVINPGLFGRNMYGSEMYQHAQHWRGMKADRSNIWEYFHNAQKKFSQCPEPGHHACLDQFEADGNLEFAKPSA
;
A
#
# COMPACT_ATOMS: atom_id res chain seq x y z
N MET A 1 -17.29 -8.72 6.46
CA MET A 1 -16.85 -8.00 7.64
C MET A 1 -16.29 -6.70 7.09
N ALA A 2 -17.06 -5.62 7.15
CA ALA A 2 -16.61 -4.32 6.64
C ALA A 2 -15.86 -3.63 7.79
N PHE A 3 -14.64 -3.19 7.50
CA PHE A 3 -13.65 -2.80 8.49
C PHE A 3 -13.83 -1.32 8.85
N LEU A 4 -14.02 -1.05 10.14
CA LEU A 4 -13.88 0.28 10.72
C LEU A 4 -12.41 0.72 10.53
N ILE A 5 -12.18 1.97 10.12
CA ILE A 5 -10.85 2.62 10.25
C ILE A 5 -10.57 2.82 11.75
N ASP A 6 -10.03 1.81 12.41
CA ASP A 6 -9.64 1.91 13.82
C ASP A 6 -8.55 2.98 13.99
N GLU A 7 -8.78 3.98 14.85
CA GLU A 7 -7.82 5.08 15.07
C GLU A 7 -6.51 4.62 15.72
N SER A 8 -6.52 3.47 16.41
CA SER A 8 -5.28 2.81 16.82
C SER A 8 -4.47 2.40 15.60
N GLN A 9 -5.12 1.94 14.52
CA GLN A 9 -4.45 1.64 13.25
C GLN A 9 -3.71 2.87 12.74
N LYS A 10 -4.28 4.09 12.70
CA LYS A 10 -3.56 5.28 12.19
C LYS A 10 -2.21 5.57 12.86
N LYS A 11 -2.05 5.22 14.14
CA LYS A 11 -0.79 5.41 14.90
C LYS A 11 0.14 4.20 14.79
N THR A 12 -0.38 2.98 14.73
CA THR A 12 0.42 1.75 14.61
C THR A 12 0.81 1.43 13.16
N THR A 13 -0.01 1.80 12.17
CA THR A 13 0.22 1.64 10.72
C THR A 13 1.48 2.34 10.26
N LYS A 14 1.65 3.58 10.74
CA LYS A 14 2.80 4.43 10.46
C LYS A 14 4.09 3.76 10.88
N LYS A 15 4.12 3.22 12.11
CA LYS A 15 5.32 2.64 12.70
C LYS A 15 5.68 1.30 12.04
N ASP A 16 4.72 0.40 11.89
CA ASP A 16 5.00 -0.94 11.33
C ASP A 16 5.54 -0.89 9.90
N TRP A 17 5.00 0.02 9.07
CA TRP A 17 5.46 0.19 7.69
C TRP A 17 6.81 0.89 7.61
N LEU A 18 7.02 1.99 8.36
CA LEU A 18 8.31 2.69 8.37
C LEU A 18 9.44 1.78 8.88
N ASP A 19 9.16 0.98 9.92
CA ASP A 19 10.10 0.01 10.47
C ASP A 19 10.46 -1.04 9.40
N LEU A 20 9.49 -1.52 8.61
CA LEU A 20 9.76 -2.45 7.52
C LEU A 20 10.53 -1.80 6.36
N ALA A 21 10.13 -0.61 5.91
CA ALA A 21 10.81 0.08 4.81
C ALA A 21 12.27 0.38 5.17
N GLN A 22 12.52 0.81 6.41
CA GLN A 22 13.85 1.01 6.96
C GLN A 22 14.62 -0.32 7.06
N PHE A 23 13.99 -1.38 7.55
CA PHE A 23 14.57 -2.73 7.61
C PHE A 23 15.07 -3.22 6.24
N LEU A 24 14.23 -3.11 5.21
CA LEU A 24 14.60 -3.54 3.84
C LEU A 24 15.78 -2.73 3.29
N LYS A 25 15.82 -1.43 3.59
CA LYS A 25 16.90 -0.53 3.19
C LYS A 25 18.22 -0.84 3.90
N GLU A 26 18.18 -1.14 5.21
CA GLU A 26 19.35 -1.53 6.01
C GLU A 26 19.98 -2.84 5.52
N HIS A 27 19.16 -3.73 4.97
CA HIS A 27 19.62 -4.96 4.34
C HIS A 27 19.98 -4.82 2.85
N HIS A 28 20.12 -3.58 2.36
CA HIS A 28 20.51 -3.26 0.98
C HIS A 28 19.62 -3.93 -0.08
N LEU A 29 18.34 -4.09 0.22
CA LEU A 29 17.37 -4.61 -0.73
C LEU A 29 16.84 -3.48 -1.61
N VAL A 30 16.80 -3.74 -2.92
CA VAL A 30 16.26 -2.79 -3.89
C VAL A 30 14.76 -3.06 -4.01
N CYS A 31 13.95 -2.13 -3.49
CA CYS A 31 12.50 -2.25 -3.42
C CYS A 31 11.81 -0.98 -3.94
N GLN A 32 10.61 -1.12 -4.49
CA GLN A 32 9.77 -0.03 -4.96
C GLN A 32 8.35 -0.12 -4.45
N LEU A 33 7.72 1.02 -4.21
CA LEU A 33 6.29 1.08 -3.95
C LEU A 33 5.51 0.59 -5.18
N ASN A 34 4.48 -0.24 -4.95
CA ASN A 34 3.64 -0.78 -6.01
C ASN A 34 2.16 -0.47 -5.76
N ALA A 35 1.34 -0.63 -6.80
CA ALA A 35 -0.12 -0.65 -6.74
C ALA A 35 -0.72 0.44 -5.82
N GLY A 36 -1.61 0.06 -4.88
CA GLY A 36 -2.34 0.99 -4.01
C GLY A 36 -1.41 1.76 -3.07
N THR A 37 -0.27 1.18 -2.72
CA THR A 37 0.75 1.84 -1.89
C THR A 37 1.43 2.97 -2.63
N SER A 38 1.77 2.77 -3.91
CA SER A 38 2.30 3.83 -4.78
C SER A 38 1.25 4.94 -5.00
N LEU A 39 -0.01 4.58 -5.18
CA LEU A 39 -1.11 5.54 -5.29
C LEU A 39 -1.27 6.38 -4.01
N GLY A 40 -1.12 5.76 -2.83
CA GLY A 40 -1.09 6.47 -1.56
C GLY A 40 0.03 7.49 -1.46
N ALA A 41 1.24 7.10 -1.84
CA ALA A 41 2.39 8.00 -1.90
C ALA A 41 2.07 9.26 -2.73
N ILE A 42 1.46 9.07 -3.90
CA ILE A 42 1.10 10.15 -4.84
C ILE A 42 0.01 11.06 -4.26
N LYS A 43 -1.05 10.48 -3.68
CA LYS A 43 -2.24 11.24 -3.28
C LYS A 43 -2.06 11.95 -1.94
N VAL A 44 -1.44 11.28 -0.97
CA VAL A 44 -1.46 11.69 0.44
C VAL A 44 -0.12 11.53 1.15
N ASN A 45 0.95 11.20 0.43
CA ASN A 45 2.29 10.98 1.03
C ASN A 45 2.22 9.91 2.16
N ASN A 46 1.39 8.89 1.98
CA ASN A 46 1.18 7.83 2.97
C ASN A 46 0.45 6.63 2.36
N VAL A 47 0.20 5.58 3.14
CA VAL A 47 -0.81 4.59 2.80
C VAL A 47 -2.18 5.27 2.67
N LEU A 48 -3.00 4.86 1.70
CA LEU A 48 -4.34 5.41 1.55
C LEU A 48 -5.17 5.11 2.81
N PRO A 49 -5.86 6.10 3.42
CA PRO A 49 -6.64 5.87 4.63
C PRO A 49 -7.80 4.87 4.49
N TRP A 50 -8.23 4.58 3.26
CA TRP A 50 -9.25 3.60 2.91
C TRP A 50 -8.65 2.28 2.39
N GLU A 51 -7.33 2.17 2.34
CA GLU A 51 -6.62 0.90 2.32
C GLU A 51 -6.62 0.36 3.75
N THR A 52 -6.99 -0.90 3.94
CA THR A 52 -7.22 -1.47 5.28
C THR A 52 -6.62 -2.86 5.46
N VAL A 53 -5.97 -3.40 4.43
CA VAL A 53 -5.66 -4.83 4.38
C VAL A 53 -4.21 -5.09 4.05
N ASP A 54 -3.67 -4.40 3.03
CA ASP A 54 -2.33 -4.68 2.52
C ASP A 54 -1.60 -3.44 2.02
N ALA A 55 -0.30 -3.63 1.85
CA ALA A 55 0.56 -2.73 1.13
C ALA A 55 1.47 -3.55 0.22
N ASP A 56 1.80 -3.00 -0.94
CA ASP A 56 2.46 -3.72 -2.03
C ASP A 56 3.82 -3.09 -2.31
N ILE A 57 4.84 -3.94 -2.36
CA ILE A 57 6.17 -3.57 -2.84
C ILE A 57 6.66 -4.50 -3.94
N LEU A 58 7.41 -3.93 -4.88
CA LEU A 58 8.25 -4.70 -5.79
C LEU A 58 9.63 -4.89 -5.18
N LEU A 59 10.17 -6.10 -5.28
CA LEU A 59 11.54 -6.47 -4.94
C LEU A 59 12.30 -6.76 -6.24
N HIS A 60 13.53 -6.25 -6.39
CA HIS A 60 14.35 -6.60 -7.55
C HIS A 60 14.61 -8.12 -7.59
N PRO A 61 14.52 -8.81 -8.75
CA PRO A 61 14.69 -10.25 -8.82
C PRO A 61 16.05 -10.75 -8.30
N ASP A 62 17.12 -9.98 -8.51
CA ASP A 62 18.47 -10.31 -8.00
C ASP A 62 18.54 -10.31 -6.46
N ASN A 63 17.59 -9.67 -5.78
CA ASN A 63 17.52 -9.61 -4.33
C ASN A 63 16.71 -10.76 -3.73
N ILE A 64 16.08 -11.65 -4.52
CA ILE A 64 15.25 -12.76 -4.00
C ILE A 64 16.02 -13.61 -2.98
N THR A 65 17.21 -14.11 -3.35
CA THR A 65 18.00 -14.98 -2.46
C THR A 65 18.48 -14.23 -1.21
N ALA A 66 18.75 -12.93 -1.31
CA ALA A 66 19.12 -12.12 -0.16
C ALA A 66 17.93 -11.91 0.78
N PHE A 67 16.74 -11.65 0.22
CA PHE A 67 15.50 -11.46 0.95
C PHE A 67 15.05 -12.74 1.67
N GLU A 68 15.08 -13.91 1.02
CA GLU A 68 14.72 -15.18 1.65
C GLU A 68 15.61 -15.50 2.86
N LYS A 69 16.89 -15.10 2.84
CA LYS A 69 17.81 -15.26 3.99
C LYS A 69 17.44 -14.38 5.18
N LEU A 70 16.60 -13.36 5.00
CA LEU A 70 16.13 -12.50 6.08
C LEU A 70 14.92 -13.07 6.83
N GLU A 71 14.35 -14.21 6.43
CA GLU A 71 13.18 -14.79 7.09
C GLU A 71 13.34 -14.88 8.62
N SER A 72 14.49 -15.38 9.10
CA SER A 72 14.76 -15.50 10.53
C SER A 72 14.88 -14.12 11.20
N THR A 73 15.50 -13.15 10.54
CA THR A 73 15.61 -11.77 11.03
C THR A 73 14.23 -11.09 11.09
N ILE A 74 13.41 -11.25 10.05
CA ILE A 74 12.05 -10.70 9.97
C ILE A 74 11.20 -11.27 11.12
N THR A 75 11.26 -12.58 11.34
CA THR A 75 10.50 -13.24 12.40
C THR A 75 11.00 -12.88 13.82
N GLN A 76 12.30 -12.71 14.02
CA GLN A 76 12.87 -12.23 15.29
C GLN A 76 12.45 -10.80 15.63
N ASN A 77 12.15 -9.97 14.63
CA ASN A 77 11.62 -8.62 14.82
C ASN A 77 10.09 -8.58 15.06
N GLY A 78 9.45 -9.73 15.26
CA GLY A 78 8.03 -9.83 15.63
C GLY A 78 7.06 -9.85 14.45
N TYR A 79 7.56 -9.89 13.22
CA TYR A 79 6.73 -10.06 12.03
C TYR A 79 6.50 -11.55 11.73
N ARG A 80 5.43 -11.88 11.02
CA ARG A 80 5.25 -13.23 10.45
C ARG A 80 5.65 -13.20 8.98
N TYR A 81 6.44 -14.16 8.56
CA TYR A 81 6.89 -14.30 7.17
C TYR A 81 6.21 -15.51 6.54
N ASN A 82 5.75 -15.37 5.29
CA ASN A 82 5.16 -16.46 4.54
C ASN A 82 5.58 -16.39 3.06
N THR A 83 6.08 -17.51 2.53
CA THR A 83 6.33 -17.68 1.10
C THR A 83 5.07 -18.23 0.44
N VAL A 84 4.39 -17.40 -0.35
CA VAL A 84 3.20 -17.83 -1.11
C VAL A 84 3.62 -18.67 -2.32
N LYS A 85 4.63 -18.19 -3.05
CA LYS A 85 5.34 -18.91 -4.11
C LYS A 85 6.70 -18.23 -4.33
N PHE A 86 7.59 -18.87 -5.09
CA PHE A 86 8.88 -18.26 -5.43
C PHE A 86 8.68 -16.86 -6.05
N GLY A 87 9.33 -15.85 -5.45
CA GLY A 87 9.17 -14.45 -5.86
C GLY A 87 7.87 -13.78 -5.40
N TYR A 88 7.08 -14.38 -4.51
CA TYR A 88 5.91 -13.73 -3.91
C TYR A 88 5.75 -14.11 -2.44
N TYR A 89 5.85 -13.09 -1.59
CA TYR A 89 5.95 -13.26 -0.14
C TYR A 89 4.98 -12.34 0.59
N HIS A 90 4.58 -12.74 1.77
CA HIS A 90 3.81 -11.94 2.71
C HIS A 90 4.63 -11.70 3.97
N ILE A 91 4.70 -10.45 4.40
CA ILE A 91 5.17 -10.05 5.73
C ILE A 91 3.95 -9.54 6.48
N HIS A 92 3.46 -10.31 7.45
CA HIS A 92 2.32 -9.90 8.27
C HIS A 92 2.81 -9.17 9.52
N THR A 93 2.25 -7.98 9.73
CA THR A 93 2.32 -7.26 10.98
C THR A 93 1.15 -7.70 11.88
N ALA A 94 0.95 -7.03 13.01
CA ALA A 94 -0.24 -7.23 13.83
C ALA A 94 -1.54 -6.83 13.10
N HIS A 95 -1.42 -5.94 12.11
CA HIS A 95 -2.57 -5.23 11.52
C HIS A 95 -2.63 -5.33 9.99
N TRP A 96 -1.50 -5.46 9.30
CA TRP A 96 -1.39 -5.38 7.84
C TRP A 96 -0.63 -6.57 7.26
N THR A 97 -0.80 -6.80 5.96
CA THR A 97 0.06 -7.69 5.18
C THR A 97 0.83 -6.88 4.16
N VAL A 98 2.15 -6.95 4.19
CA VAL A 98 2.99 -6.41 3.12
C VAL A 98 3.22 -7.51 2.10
N GLU A 99 2.66 -7.30 0.91
CA GLU A 99 2.82 -8.19 -0.23
C GLU A 99 4.09 -7.78 -1.00
N VAL A 100 5.05 -8.69 -1.04
CA VAL A 100 6.34 -8.50 -1.68
C VAL A 100 6.36 -9.30 -2.98
N PHE A 101 6.38 -8.60 -4.10
CA PHE A 101 6.43 -9.21 -5.43
C PHE A 101 7.83 -9.04 -6.01
N ALA A 102 8.52 -10.15 -6.30
CA ALA A 102 9.75 -10.10 -7.06
C ALA A 102 9.41 -9.93 -8.54
N ASP A 103 9.67 -8.75 -9.07
CA ASP A 103 9.37 -8.41 -10.46
C ASP A 103 10.35 -7.35 -10.97
N SER A 104 10.38 -7.17 -12.29
CA SER A 104 11.14 -6.11 -12.93
C SER A 104 10.73 -4.76 -12.34
N LEU A 105 11.68 -4.14 -11.66
CA LEU A 105 11.49 -2.80 -11.14
C LEU A 105 11.25 -1.83 -12.30
N GLN A 106 10.23 -0.99 -12.19
CA GLN A 106 9.91 0.01 -13.22
C GLN A 106 10.77 1.27 -13.06
N THR A 107 12.04 1.05 -12.74
CA THR A 107 13.07 2.08 -12.65
C THR A 107 14.10 1.92 -13.74
N PRO A 108 14.78 3.01 -14.09
CA PRO A 108 15.89 2.98 -15.01
C PRO A 108 17.21 2.67 -14.26
N ALA A 109 17.15 2.02 -13.08
CA ALA A 109 18.34 1.64 -12.31
C ALA A 109 19.23 0.67 -13.10
N SER A 110 18.64 -0.17 -13.96
CA SER A 110 19.35 -1.00 -14.94
C SER A 110 19.94 -0.23 -16.14
N ALA A 111 19.66 1.08 -16.24
CA ALA A 111 20.07 1.95 -17.35
C ALA A 111 20.96 3.14 -16.92
N GLY A 112 21.47 3.17 -15.68
CA GLY A 112 22.38 4.23 -15.20
C GLY A 112 21.70 5.57 -14.90
N VAL A 113 20.38 5.58 -14.72
CA VAL A 113 19.61 6.78 -14.39
C VAL A 113 19.23 6.76 -12.91
N THR A 114 19.27 7.93 -12.27
CA THR A 114 18.87 8.10 -10.86
C THR A 114 17.45 7.60 -10.61
N PRO A 115 17.23 6.68 -9.64
CA PRO A 115 15.89 6.23 -9.28
C PRO A 115 14.97 7.39 -8.91
N THR A 116 13.71 7.32 -9.36
CA THR A 116 12.70 8.27 -8.89
C THR A 116 12.37 7.96 -7.44
N ARG A 117 12.32 8.99 -6.60
CA ARG A 117 11.92 8.86 -5.19
C ARG A 117 10.69 9.69 -4.92
N ILE A 118 9.84 9.16 -4.06
CA ILE A 118 8.64 9.86 -3.58
C ILE A 118 8.70 9.92 -2.06
N GLU A 119 8.20 11.01 -1.51
CA GLU A 119 7.98 11.07 -0.07
C GLU A 119 6.86 10.08 0.27
N PHE A 120 7.14 9.25 1.26
CA PHE A 120 6.18 8.35 1.85
C PHE A 120 6.36 8.44 3.36
N ASP A 121 5.41 9.10 4.00
CA ASP A 121 5.32 9.21 5.45
C ASP A 121 6.59 9.78 6.11
N GLY A 122 7.23 10.74 5.43
CA GLY A 122 8.46 11.41 5.87
C GLY A 122 9.75 10.68 5.50
N GLN A 123 9.69 9.56 4.79
CA GLN A 123 10.85 8.90 4.18
C GLN A 123 10.85 9.08 2.66
N LEU A 124 12.03 9.18 2.06
CA LEU A 124 12.18 9.10 0.60
C LEU A 124 12.38 7.65 0.19
N LEU A 125 11.37 7.08 -0.46
CA LEU A 125 11.36 5.70 -0.94
C LEU A 125 11.46 5.67 -2.47
N GLU A 126 12.07 4.61 -3.02
CA GLU A 126 12.13 4.42 -4.46
C GLU A 126 10.75 4.05 -5.03
N THR A 127 10.46 4.59 -6.21
CA THR A 127 9.22 4.33 -6.94
C THR A 127 9.49 4.29 -8.43
N VAL A 128 8.45 3.94 -9.19
CA VAL A 128 8.45 3.88 -10.64
C VAL A 128 8.78 5.23 -11.29
N ILE A 129 9.28 5.21 -12.53
CA ILE A 129 9.49 6.44 -13.31
C ILE A 129 8.14 7.13 -13.53
N ASN A 130 8.05 8.40 -13.14
CA ASN A 130 6.81 9.20 -13.23
C ASN A 130 5.62 8.51 -12.53
N PRO A 131 5.60 8.49 -11.18
CA PRO A 131 4.58 7.78 -10.40
C PRO A 131 3.16 8.25 -10.71
N GLY A 132 2.96 9.54 -11.00
CA GLY A 132 1.64 10.07 -11.39
C GLY A 132 1.13 9.48 -12.72
N LEU A 133 2.00 9.38 -13.74
CA LEU A 133 1.62 8.74 -15.01
C LEU A 133 1.38 7.23 -14.84
N PHE A 134 2.23 6.55 -14.06
CA PHE A 134 2.03 5.14 -13.72
C PHE A 134 0.67 4.90 -13.05
N GLY A 135 0.35 5.69 -12.01
CA GLY A 135 -0.95 5.62 -11.33
C GLY A 135 -2.11 5.87 -12.28
N ARG A 136 -2.02 6.86 -13.16
CA ARG A 136 -3.07 7.17 -14.15
C ARG A 136 -3.26 6.05 -15.17
N ASN A 137 -2.19 5.40 -15.61
CA ASN A 137 -2.27 4.29 -16.55
C ASN A 137 -2.82 3.02 -15.90
N MET A 138 -2.51 2.80 -14.61
CA MET A 138 -2.98 1.62 -13.86
C MET A 138 -4.43 1.74 -13.40
N TYR A 139 -4.85 2.93 -12.94
CA TYR A 139 -6.16 3.14 -12.30
C TYR A 139 -7.13 4.01 -13.12
N GLY A 140 -6.70 4.57 -14.25
CA GLY A 140 -7.52 5.42 -15.12
C GLY A 140 -7.50 6.91 -14.74
N SER A 141 -8.32 7.71 -15.45
CA SER A 141 -8.44 9.17 -15.21
C SER A 141 -8.96 9.50 -13.82
N GLU A 142 -9.75 8.60 -13.23
CA GLU A 142 -10.38 8.75 -11.92
C GLU A 142 -9.51 8.24 -10.77
N MET A 143 -8.19 8.04 -10.97
CA MET A 143 -7.25 7.63 -9.91
C MET A 143 -7.30 8.54 -8.65
N TYR A 144 -7.79 9.77 -8.80
CA TYR A 144 -7.94 10.72 -7.70
C TYR A 144 -9.24 10.55 -6.91
N GLN A 145 -10.22 9.81 -7.41
CA GLN A 145 -11.37 9.39 -6.62
C GLN A 145 -10.93 8.36 -5.57
N HIS A 146 -11.70 8.26 -4.49
CA HIS A 146 -11.45 7.32 -3.42
C HIS A 146 -12.22 6.03 -3.70
N ALA A 147 -11.49 4.93 -3.81
CA ALA A 147 -12.06 3.62 -4.02
C ALA A 147 -11.68 2.73 -2.84
N GLN A 148 -12.68 2.16 -2.17
CA GLN A 148 -12.43 1.19 -1.10
C GLN A 148 -11.61 0.01 -1.65
N HIS A 149 -10.77 -0.60 -0.81
CA HIS A 149 -10.00 -1.78 -1.19
C HIS A 149 -10.92 -2.94 -1.65
N TRP A 150 -10.54 -3.60 -2.75
CA TRP A 150 -11.35 -4.63 -3.40
C TRP A 150 -11.66 -5.82 -2.49
N ARG A 151 -10.73 -6.20 -1.59
CA ARG A 151 -10.95 -7.27 -0.58
C ARG A 151 -12.04 -6.89 0.42
N GLY A 152 -12.09 -5.61 0.81
CA GLY A 152 -13.08 -5.09 1.76
C GLY A 152 -14.52 -5.18 1.25
N MET A 153 -14.72 -5.07 -0.06
CA MET A 153 -16.04 -5.18 -0.69
C MET A 153 -16.38 -6.57 -1.20
N LYS A 154 -15.46 -7.54 -1.06
CA LYS A 154 -15.59 -8.89 -1.63
C LYS A 154 -15.74 -8.90 -3.17
N ALA A 155 -15.07 -7.98 -3.86
CA ALA A 155 -15.04 -7.97 -5.33
C ALA A 155 -14.34 -9.22 -5.87
N ASP A 156 -14.74 -9.68 -7.06
CA ASP A 156 -14.06 -10.77 -7.74
C ASP A 156 -12.71 -10.28 -8.29
N ARG A 157 -11.67 -11.08 -8.10
CA ARG A 157 -10.34 -10.79 -8.67
C ARG A 157 -10.37 -10.72 -10.19
N SER A 158 -11.29 -11.44 -10.83
CA SER A 158 -11.39 -11.51 -12.29
C SER A 158 -11.83 -10.19 -12.95
N ASN A 159 -12.49 -9.31 -12.21
CA ASN A 159 -13.02 -8.03 -12.71
C ASN A 159 -12.58 -6.81 -11.87
N ILE A 160 -11.51 -6.94 -11.10
CA ILE A 160 -11.00 -5.89 -10.21
C ILE A 160 -10.71 -4.56 -10.93
N TRP A 161 -10.23 -4.62 -12.17
CA TRP A 161 -9.93 -3.42 -12.96
C TRP A 161 -11.20 -2.71 -13.44
N GLU A 162 -12.26 -3.47 -13.74
CA GLU A 162 -13.56 -2.89 -14.06
C GLU A 162 -14.12 -2.13 -12.85
N TYR A 163 -13.91 -2.65 -11.63
CA TYR A 163 -14.26 -1.95 -10.41
C TYR A 163 -13.53 -0.61 -10.26
N PHE A 164 -12.21 -0.58 -10.42
CA PHE A 164 -11.44 0.65 -10.29
C PHE A 164 -11.74 1.66 -11.41
N HIS A 165 -11.94 1.20 -12.64
CA HIS A 165 -12.29 2.08 -13.77
C HIS A 165 -13.72 2.61 -13.71
N ASN A 166 -14.65 1.87 -13.12
CA ASN A 166 -16.03 2.30 -12.90
C ASN A 166 -16.22 2.90 -11.50
N ALA A 167 -15.15 3.44 -10.92
CA ALA A 167 -15.03 3.95 -9.55
C ALA A 167 -16.38 4.31 -8.93
N GLN A 168 -16.74 3.60 -7.85
CA GLN A 168 -17.99 3.87 -7.17
C GLN A 168 -17.99 5.30 -6.64
N LYS A 169 -19.04 6.05 -6.99
CA LYS A 169 -19.27 7.39 -6.44
C LYS A 169 -19.55 7.39 -4.93
N LYS A 170 -19.59 6.23 -4.27
CA LYS A 170 -19.96 6.04 -2.87
C LYS A 170 -19.24 4.84 -2.25
N PHE A 171 -18.86 4.95 -0.99
CA PHE A 171 -18.32 3.82 -0.21
C PHE A 171 -19.41 2.82 0.18
N SER A 172 -19.00 1.59 0.51
CA SER A 172 -19.93 0.57 1.03
C SER A 172 -20.49 0.98 2.39
N GLN A 173 -21.77 0.68 2.63
CA GLN A 173 -22.42 0.96 3.90
C GLN A 173 -21.68 0.33 5.09
N CYS A 174 -21.55 1.10 6.16
CA CYS A 174 -20.87 0.69 7.37
C CYS A 174 -21.76 -0.21 8.23
N PRO A 175 -21.22 -1.26 8.87
CA PRO A 175 -21.95 -2.10 9.82
C PRO A 175 -22.42 -1.33 11.06
N GLU A 176 -21.72 -0.25 11.42
CA GLU A 176 -22.02 0.61 12.56
C GLU A 176 -22.34 2.03 12.07
N PRO A 177 -23.61 2.31 11.69
CA PRO A 177 -23.97 3.60 11.12
C PRO A 177 -23.57 4.78 12.02
N GLY A 178 -22.89 5.77 11.45
CA GLY A 178 -22.50 7.00 12.14
C GLY A 178 -21.23 6.91 12.99
N HIS A 179 -20.51 5.77 12.99
CA HIS A 179 -19.20 5.69 13.64
C HIS A 179 -18.17 6.53 12.84
N HIS A 180 -17.35 7.33 13.52
CA HIS A 180 -16.38 8.27 12.90
C HIS A 180 -15.34 7.61 11.97
N ALA A 181 -15.17 6.29 12.10
CA ALA A 181 -14.29 5.45 11.28
C ALA A 181 -14.94 4.90 10.01
N CYS A 182 -16.24 5.13 9.81
CA CYS A 182 -16.98 4.61 8.67
C CYS A 182 -16.70 5.44 7.42
N LEU A 183 -16.39 4.79 6.30
CA LEU A 183 -16.11 5.48 5.04
C LEU A 183 -17.36 6.03 4.35
N ASP A 184 -18.53 5.43 4.57
CA ASP A 184 -19.81 5.82 3.95
C ASP A 184 -20.37 7.17 4.41
N GLN A 185 -19.75 7.81 5.39
CA GLN A 185 -20.05 9.18 5.79
C GLN A 185 -19.27 10.24 5.00
N PHE A 186 -18.32 9.82 4.15
CA PHE A 186 -17.50 10.72 3.34
C PHE A 186 -17.82 10.60 1.85
N GLU A 187 -17.57 11.69 1.13
CA GLU A 187 -17.66 11.70 -0.33
C GLU A 187 -16.51 10.88 -0.94
N ALA A 188 -16.81 10.06 -1.95
CA ALA A 188 -15.79 9.32 -2.70
C ALA A 188 -15.01 10.22 -3.68
N ASP A 189 -15.39 11.49 -3.80
CA ASP A 189 -14.71 12.51 -4.59
C ASP A 189 -14.31 13.69 -3.68
N GLY A 190 -13.18 14.35 -3.99
CA GLY A 190 -12.63 15.47 -3.21
C GLY A 190 -11.57 15.08 -2.17
N ASN A 191 -11.36 15.90 -1.15
CA ASN A 191 -10.40 15.62 -0.08
C ASN A 191 -11.12 14.94 1.09
N LEU A 192 -10.71 13.72 1.47
CA LEU A 192 -11.14 13.12 2.73
C LEU A 192 -10.44 13.83 3.88
N GLU A 193 -11.09 14.85 4.44
CA GLU A 193 -10.64 15.42 5.69
C GLU A 193 -11.10 14.52 6.83
N PHE A 194 -10.19 13.68 7.35
CA PHE A 194 -10.43 13.01 8.62
C PHE A 194 -10.39 14.07 9.70
N ALA A 195 -11.55 14.38 10.29
CA ALA A 195 -11.63 15.33 11.38
C ALA A 195 -10.62 14.93 12.47
N LYS A 196 -9.73 15.85 12.83
CA LYS A 196 -8.92 15.71 14.06
C LYS A 196 -9.90 15.72 15.23
N PRO A 197 -9.80 14.80 16.22
CA PRO A 197 -10.48 15.00 17.48
C PRO A 197 -10.09 16.39 18.01
N SER A 198 -11.07 17.22 18.31
CA SER A 198 -10.87 18.52 18.94
C SER A 198 -10.03 18.33 20.19
N ALA A 199 -8.89 19.02 20.24
CA ALA A 199 -8.00 19.07 21.40
C ALA A 199 -8.67 19.68 22.63
#